data_AF-A0A8S1BJ77-F1
#
_entry.id   AF-A0A8S1BJ77-F1
#
_cell.length_a   1.000
_cell.length_b   1.000
_cell.length_c   1.000
_cell.angle_alpha   90.00
_cell.angle_beta   90.00
_cell.angle_gamma   90.00
#
_symmetry.space_group_name_H-M   'P 1'
#
loop_
_entity.id
_entity.type
_entity.pdbx_description
1 polymer ?
#
loop_
_entity_poly.entity_id
_entity_poly.type
_entity_poly.pdbx_seq_one_letter_code
_entity_poly.pdbx_strand_id
1 'polypeptide(L)'
;MREVLVLRGYTGEVFFSHTVQEGTKPDFVIRVCDVDKRLCKDLREVAGGVAIGYDRAHHDVYFGGRDALYKCDKINETANAIYKLVTVRQIVQQYKSDRVYFATGDGIYYVHDLATHQAKIKKAANINQVFGMTFRNTTQSKYEPIQILYSDKNAIYKLTPSKNSDVCFKDRKTALRYIPRQKTKEIKRDKNVTRNSTELAKSKRIQKPRAHRMMFAIG
;
A
#
# COMPACT_ATOMS: atom_id res chain seq x y z
N MET A 1 4.68 12.31 8.03
CA MET A 1 5.34 11.05 8.44
C MET A 1 4.64 9.92 7.68
N ARG A 2 5.36 9.07 6.95
CA ARG A 2 4.78 7.86 6.32
C ARG A 2 5.22 6.68 7.18
N GLU A 3 4.33 6.21 8.03
CA GLU A 3 4.53 4.96 8.74
C GLU A 3 4.01 3.84 7.84
N VAL A 4 4.88 2.89 7.51
CA VAL A 4 4.52 1.69 6.77
C VAL A 4 4.58 0.54 7.77
N LEU A 5 3.47 -0.18 7.91
CA LEU A 5 3.35 -1.34 8.78
C LEU A 5 2.96 -2.56 7.94
N VAL A 6 3.70 -3.64 8.10
CA VAL A 6 3.47 -4.91 7.39
C VAL A 6 3.49 -6.05 8.40
N LEU A 7 2.43 -6.86 8.38
CA LEU A 7 2.31 -8.08 9.18
C LEU A 7 2.77 -9.26 8.34
N ARG A 8 3.73 -10.03 8.83
CA ARG A 8 4.21 -11.25 8.17
C ARG A 8 3.33 -12.43 8.57
N GLY A 9 2.14 -12.51 7.97
CA GLY A 9 1.26 -13.69 8.05
C GLY A 9 1.13 -14.31 9.44
N TYR A 10 1.31 -15.64 9.52
CA TYR A 10 1.10 -16.45 10.72
C TYR A 10 2.28 -16.44 11.72
N THR A 11 3.37 -15.72 11.46
CA THR A 11 4.55 -15.76 12.35
C THR A 11 4.45 -14.84 13.56
N GLY A 12 3.45 -13.93 13.60
CA GLY A 12 3.33 -12.92 14.64
C GLY A 12 4.36 -11.80 14.53
N GLU A 13 5.14 -11.74 13.44
CA GLU A 13 6.12 -10.69 13.21
C GLU A 13 5.52 -9.46 12.54
N VAL A 14 5.84 -8.29 13.08
CA VAL A 14 5.45 -6.98 12.56
C VAL A 14 6.69 -6.21 12.14
N PHE A 15 6.66 -5.69 10.93
CA PHE A 15 7.69 -4.84 10.37
C PHE A 15 7.15 -3.42 10.23
N PHE A 16 7.90 -2.44 10.72
CA PHE A 16 7.55 -1.04 10.53
C PHE A 16 8.77 -0.14 10.40
N SER A 17 8.60 0.95 9.65
CA SER A 17 9.60 2.02 9.58
C SER A 17 9.36 3.01 10.71
N HIS A 18 10.43 3.43 11.38
CA HIS A 18 10.39 4.48 12.39
C HIS A 18 11.55 5.46 12.23
N THR A 19 11.37 6.68 12.73
CA THR A 19 12.40 7.72 12.68
C THR A 19 13.35 7.54 13.86
N VAL A 20 14.65 7.54 13.57
CA VAL A 20 15.72 7.58 14.57
C VAL A 20 16.47 8.90 14.45
N GLN A 21 17.02 9.40 15.56
CA GLN A 21 17.93 10.54 15.54
C GLN A 21 19.36 10.02 15.73
N GLU A 22 20.16 10.05 14.67
CA GLU A 22 21.61 9.84 14.75
C GLU A 22 22.31 11.19 14.57
N GLY A 23 22.62 11.83 15.70
CA GLY A 23 23.20 13.18 15.72
C GLY A 23 22.16 14.26 15.36
N THR A 24 22.48 15.12 14.39
CA THR A 24 21.65 16.29 14.03
C THR A 24 20.66 16.04 12.89
N LYS A 25 20.72 14.86 12.24
CA LYS A 25 19.87 14.54 11.09
C LYS A 25 18.95 13.36 11.42
N PRO A 26 17.63 13.46 11.16
CA PRO A 26 16.75 12.31 11.27
C PRO A 26 17.07 11.28 10.19
N ASP A 27 17.02 10.01 10.53
CA ASP A 27 17.08 8.88 9.59
C ASP A 27 15.91 7.92 9.84
N PHE A 28 15.73 6.93 8.96
CA PHE A 28 14.69 5.91 9.05
C PHE A 28 15.30 4.52 9.15
N VAL A 29 14.79 3.74 10.10
CA VAL A 29 15.21 2.35 10.32
C VAL A 29 13.98 1.44 10.30
N ILE A 30 14.16 0.21 9.82
CA ILE A 30 13.13 -0.82 9.90
C ILE A 30 13.26 -1.53 11.25
N ARG A 31 12.17 -1.59 12.00
CA ARG A 31 12.05 -2.40 13.20
C ARG A 31 11.20 -3.62 12.91
N VAL A 32 11.66 -4.78 13.37
CA VAL A 32 10.88 -6.01 13.43
C VAL A 32 10.56 -6.33 14.88
N CYS A 33 9.31 -6.68 15.16
CA CYS A 33 8.86 -7.13 16.47
C CYS A 33 8.14 -8.46 16.35
N ASP A 34 8.55 -9.43 17.15
CA ASP A 34 7.79 -10.64 17.46
C ASP A 34 6.76 -10.26 18.53
N VAL A 35 5.47 -10.26 18.17
CA VAL A 35 4.38 -9.79 19.05
C VAL A 35 4.19 -10.72 20.24
N ASP A 36 4.38 -12.02 20.04
CA ASP A 36 4.15 -13.03 21.07
C ASP A 36 5.29 -13.01 22.09
N LYS A 37 6.53 -12.94 21.62
CA LYS A 37 7.72 -12.86 22.49
C LYS A 37 7.95 -11.46 23.06
N ARG A 38 7.27 -10.44 22.52
CA ARG A 38 7.49 -9.01 22.83
C ARG A 38 8.95 -8.59 22.65
N LEU A 39 9.62 -9.18 21.67
CA LEU A 39 11.01 -8.89 21.32
C LEU A 39 11.05 -8.07 20.05
N CYS A 40 11.79 -6.97 20.07
CA CYS A 40 11.97 -6.10 18.93
C CYS A 40 13.45 -5.90 18.63
N LYS A 41 13.79 -5.78 17.36
CA LYS A 41 15.13 -5.42 16.90
C LYS A 41 15.08 -4.54 15.66
N ASP A 42 16.10 -3.71 15.52
CA ASP A 42 16.28 -2.84 14.36
C ASP A 42 17.13 -3.55 13.30
N LEU A 43 16.67 -3.51 12.05
CA LEU A 43 17.39 -3.98 10.87
C LEU A 43 18.24 -2.83 10.31
N ARG A 44 19.42 -2.63 10.90
CA ARG A 44 20.33 -1.52 10.57
C ARG A 44 20.97 -1.64 9.18
N GLU A 45 20.87 -2.80 8.56
CA GLU A 45 21.35 -3.06 7.20
C GLU A 45 20.51 -2.32 6.14
N VAL A 46 19.27 -1.93 6.46
CA VAL A 46 18.39 -1.20 5.54
C VAL A 46 18.61 0.31 5.70
N ALA A 47 19.49 0.89 4.88
CA ALA A 47 19.75 2.33 4.92
C ALA A 47 18.48 3.13 4.55
N GLY A 48 18.04 4.02 5.46
CA GLY A 48 16.86 4.88 5.27
C GLY A 48 15.59 4.11 4.91
N GLY A 49 15.30 3.03 5.65
CA GLY A 49 14.22 2.11 5.35
C GLY A 49 12.84 2.76 5.39
N VAL A 50 12.25 3.02 4.21
CA VAL A 50 10.98 3.78 4.06
C VAL A 50 9.87 2.99 3.37
N ALA A 51 10.19 1.85 2.77
CA ALA A 51 9.21 0.99 2.12
C ALA A 51 9.33 -0.45 2.61
N ILE A 52 8.18 -1.10 2.80
CA ILE A 52 8.10 -2.50 3.21
C ILE A 52 7.06 -3.18 2.33
N GLY A 53 7.38 -4.35 1.81
CA GLY A 53 6.45 -5.18 1.05
C GLY A 53 6.52 -6.63 1.50
N TYR A 54 5.38 -7.31 1.47
CA TYR A 54 5.30 -8.73 1.83
C TYR A 54 4.79 -9.54 0.65
N ASP A 55 5.61 -10.51 0.27
CA ASP A 55 5.23 -11.54 -0.67
C ASP A 55 4.51 -12.67 0.03
N ARG A 56 3.19 -12.65 -0.13
CA ARG A 56 2.31 -13.66 0.45
C ARG A 56 2.52 -15.04 -0.17
N ALA A 57 2.97 -15.15 -1.42
CA ALA A 57 3.14 -16.43 -2.09
C ALA A 57 4.36 -17.19 -1.57
N HIS A 58 5.48 -16.50 -1.34
CA HIS A 58 6.73 -17.11 -0.88
C HIS A 58 7.09 -16.77 0.58
N HIS A 59 6.20 -16.06 1.28
CA HIS A 59 6.39 -15.58 2.65
C HIS A 59 7.64 -14.70 2.84
N ASP A 60 8.08 -14.01 1.78
CA ASP A 60 9.27 -13.17 1.79
C ASP A 60 8.92 -11.73 2.13
N VAL A 61 9.81 -11.04 2.86
CA VAL A 61 9.66 -9.61 3.17
C VAL A 61 10.74 -8.84 2.42
N TYR A 62 10.34 -7.74 1.81
CA TYR A 62 11.21 -6.84 1.06
C TYR A 62 11.22 -5.47 1.73
N PHE A 63 12.39 -4.86 1.77
CA PHE A 63 12.58 -3.52 2.30
C PHE A 63 13.16 -2.60 1.23
N GLY A 64 12.62 -1.39 1.15
CA GLY A 64 13.12 -0.34 0.29
C GLY A 64 13.90 0.68 1.10
N GLY A 65 15.17 0.82 0.75
CA GLY A 65 16.06 1.82 1.31
C GLY A 65 16.37 2.95 0.32
N ARG A 66 17.24 3.85 0.77
CA ARG A 66 17.77 4.95 -0.06
C ARG A 66 18.76 4.48 -1.13
N ASP A 67 19.35 3.31 -0.96
CA ASP A 67 20.44 2.79 -1.79
C ASP A 67 20.18 1.41 -2.41
N ALA A 68 19.22 0.63 -1.92
CA ALA A 68 18.89 -0.67 -2.49
C ALA A 68 17.45 -1.13 -2.20
N LEU A 69 17.04 -2.15 -2.95
CA LEU A 69 16.01 -3.10 -2.54
C LEU A 69 16.68 -4.24 -1.75
N TYR A 70 16.14 -4.53 -0.57
CA TYR A 70 16.60 -5.59 0.32
C TYR A 70 15.56 -6.70 0.42
N LYS A 71 16.02 -7.93 0.65
CA LYS A 71 15.20 -9.09 1.01
C LYS A 71 15.58 -9.56 2.41
N CYS A 72 14.58 -9.84 3.23
CA CYS A 72 14.76 -10.42 4.55
C CYS A 72 15.26 -11.87 4.43
N ASP A 73 16.39 -12.17 5.07
CA ASP A 73 16.85 -13.53 5.33
C ASP A 73 16.10 -14.08 6.53
N LYS A 74 15.35 -15.15 6.33
CA LYS A 74 14.50 -15.76 7.36
C LYS A 74 15.30 -16.51 8.42
N ILE A 75 16.50 -16.97 8.09
CA ILE A 75 17.33 -17.82 8.97
C ILE A 75 18.15 -16.92 9.89
N ASN A 76 18.82 -15.94 9.29
CA ASN A 76 19.68 -15.03 10.03
C ASN A 76 18.91 -13.81 10.57
N GLU A 77 17.67 -13.63 10.12
CA GLU A 77 16.83 -12.48 10.44
C GLU A 77 17.54 -11.13 10.16
N THR A 78 18.25 -11.07 9.02
CA THR A 78 18.98 -9.91 8.50
C THR A 78 18.39 -9.45 7.17
N ALA A 79 18.78 -8.28 6.68
CA ALA A 79 18.35 -7.78 5.37
C ALA A 79 19.51 -7.78 4.37
N ASN A 80 19.34 -8.47 3.24
CA ASN A 80 20.34 -8.59 2.19
C ASN A 80 19.95 -7.77 0.96
N ALA A 81 20.85 -6.92 0.47
CA ALA A 81 20.61 -6.13 -0.74
C ALA A 81 20.55 -7.03 -1.99
N ILE A 82 19.42 -7.01 -2.70
CA ILE A 82 19.19 -7.78 -3.94
C ILE A 82 19.21 -6.91 -5.20
N TYR A 83 19.11 -5.59 -5.04
CA TYR A 83 19.21 -4.63 -6.15
C TYR A 83 19.77 -3.31 -5.64
N LYS A 84 21.02 -3.01 -5.99
CA LYS A 84 21.79 -1.87 -5.44
C LYS A 84 21.69 -0.62 -6.32
N LEU A 85 22.13 0.51 -5.76
CA LEU A 85 22.19 1.82 -6.40
C LEU A 85 20.82 2.36 -6.82
N VAL A 86 19.80 2.08 -6.03
CA VAL A 86 18.43 2.55 -6.29
C VAL A 86 17.73 2.99 -5.01
N THR A 87 17.06 4.14 -5.08
CA THR A 87 16.16 4.57 -4.01
C THR A 87 14.78 3.95 -4.24
N VAL A 88 14.34 3.09 -3.32
CA VAL A 88 13.03 2.45 -3.37
C VAL A 88 12.03 3.24 -2.53
N ARG A 89 10.94 3.68 -3.15
CA ARG A 89 9.94 4.57 -2.54
C ARG A 89 8.70 3.85 -2.05
N GLN A 90 8.36 2.73 -2.67
CA GLN A 90 7.22 1.90 -2.32
C GLN A 90 7.42 0.49 -2.86
N ILE A 91 6.89 -0.50 -2.16
CA ILE A 91 6.84 -1.89 -2.58
C ILE A 91 5.38 -2.36 -2.48
N VAL A 92 4.88 -3.07 -3.49
CA VAL A 92 3.48 -3.53 -3.56
C VAL A 92 3.42 -4.93 -4.17
N GLN A 93 2.78 -5.87 -3.48
CA GLN A 93 2.42 -7.18 -4.03
C GLN A 93 1.24 -7.03 -4.98
N GLN A 94 1.33 -7.62 -6.18
CA GLN A 94 0.16 -7.80 -7.03
C GLN A 94 -0.72 -8.95 -6.50
N TYR A 95 -2.00 -8.69 -6.29
CA TYR A 95 -2.93 -9.70 -5.75
C TYR A 95 -2.94 -10.99 -6.59
N LYS A 96 -2.78 -12.15 -5.91
CA LYS A 96 -2.70 -13.48 -6.53
C LYS A 96 -1.59 -13.66 -7.59
N SER A 97 -0.57 -12.81 -7.57
CA SER A 97 0.64 -13.01 -8.37
C SER A 97 1.83 -13.31 -7.46
N ASP A 98 2.80 -14.00 -8.05
CA ASP A 98 4.17 -14.22 -7.61
C ASP A 98 5.08 -12.99 -7.76
N ARG A 99 4.54 -11.84 -8.19
CA ARG A 99 5.32 -10.63 -8.47
C ARG A 99 5.15 -9.57 -7.39
N VAL A 100 6.30 -9.11 -6.93
CA VAL A 100 6.45 -7.94 -6.05
C VAL A 100 6.93 -6.77 -6.90
N TYR A 101 6.19 -5.68 -6.93
CA TYR A 101 6.57 -4.47 -7.67
C TYR A 101 7.13 -3.41 -6.73
N PHE A 102 8.03 -2.58 -7.25
CA PHE A 102 8.58 -1.46 -6.47
C PHE A 102 8.80 -0.21 -7.32
N ALA A 103 8.57 0.94 -6.68
CA ALA A 103 8.67 2.27 -7.26
C ALA A 103 10.04 2.87 -6.97
N THR A 104 10.62 3.53 -7.96
CA THR A 104 11.92 4.19 -7.85
C THR A 104 11.87 5.58 -8.49
N GLY A 105 12.99 6.29 -8.47
CA GLY A 105 13.13 7.58 -9.16
C GLY A 105 13.06 7.50 -10.70
N ASP A 106 13.32 6.34 -11.30
CA ASP A 106 13.48 6.19 -12.75
C ASP A 106 12.56 5.13 -13.39
N GLY A 107 11.68 4.52 -12.59
CA GLY A 107 10.69 3.59 -13.11
C GLY A 107 9.99 2.74 -12.07
N ILE A 108 9.21 1.82 -12.63
CA ILE A 108 8.58 0.72 -11.90
C ILE A 108 9.30 -0.56 -12.29
N TYR A 109 9.65 -1.35 -11.29
CA TYR A 109 10.33 -2.62 -11.43
C TYR A 109 9.52 -3.70 -10.72
N TYR A 110 9.83 -4.96 -10.99
CA TYR A 110 9.31 -6.08 -10.24
C TYR A 110 10.38 -7.15 -10.04
N VAL A 111 10.23 -7.88 -8.94
CA VAL A 111 11.00 -9.09 -8.69
C VAL A 111 10.30 -10.25 -9.41
N HIS A 112 11.07 -10.97 -10.21
CA HIS A 112 10.69 -12.16 -10.96
C HIS A 112 11.48 -13.36 -10.44
N ASP A 113 10.93 -14.56 -10.64
CA ASP A 113 11.60 -15.83 -10.32
C ASP A 113 11.98 -15.94 -8.83
N LEU A 114 10.98 -15.81 -7.96
CA LEU A 114 11.16 -15.86 -6.51
C LEU A 114 11.42 -17.27 -5.97
N ALA A 115 11.09 -18.30 -6.76
CA ALA A 115 11.19 -19.70 -6.37
C ALA A 115 12.63 -20.25 -6.38
N THR A 116 13.52 -19.70 -7.21
CA THR A 116 14.89 -20.24 -7.39
C THR A 116 15.94 -19.62 -6.47
N HIS A 117 15.53 -18.82 -5.48
CA HIS A 117 16.40 -18.00 -4.63
C HIS A 117 17.30 -16.99 -5.38
N GLN A 118 17.21 -16.91 -6.72
CA GLN A 118 17.89 -15.92 -7.55
C GLN A 118 16.90 -14.87 -8.02
N ALA A 119 16.64 -13.89 -7.15
CA ALA A 119 15.73 -12.79 -7.47
C ALA A 119 16.19 -12.06 -8.76
N LYS A 120 15.39 -12.16 -9.83
CA LYS A 120 15.64 -11.43 -11.08
C LYS A 120 14.82 -10.15 -11.06
N ILE A 121 15.49 -9.01 -11.21
CA ILE A 121 14.81 -7.72 -11.27
C ILE A 121 14.53 -7.36 -12.72
N LYS A 122 13.26 -7.07 -13.04
CA LYS A 122 12.83 -6.62 -14.36
C LYS A 122 12.21 -5.24 -14.27
N LYS A 123 12.47 -4.40 -15.28
CA LYS A 123 11.88 -3.06 -15.40
C LYS A 123 10.54 -3.16 -16.11
N ALA A 124 9.45 -2.82 -15.43
CA ALA A 124 8.12 -2.78 -16.01
C ALA A 124 7.85 -1.49 -16.78
N ALA A 125 8.38 -0.34 -16.34
CA ALA A 125 8.14 0.92 -17.03
C ALA A 125 9.24 1.94 -16.74
N ASN A 126 9.60 2.73 -17.76
CA ASN A 126 10.47 3.89 -17.63
C ASN A 126 9.64 5.13 -17.31
N ILE A 127 9.71 5.59 -16.06
CA ILE A 127 8.91 6.71 -15.54
C ILE A 127 9.80 7.57 -14.66
N ASN A 128 9.88 8.85 -14.98
CA ASN A 128 10.61 9.80 -14.16
C ASN A 128 9.80 10.16 -12.90
N GLN A 129 10.39 9.96 -11.73
CA GLN A 129 9.85 10.30 -10.41
C GLN A 129 8.52 9.60 -10.05
N VAL A 130 8.51 8.27 -9.95
CA VAL A 130 7.34 7.57 -9.39
C VAL A 130 7.25 7.87 -7.89
N PHE A 131 6.10 8.32 -7.40
CA PHE A 131 5.85 8.59 -5.98
C PHE A 131 5.09 7.47 -5.27
N GLY A 132 4.28 6.74 -6.03
CA GLY A 132 3.63 5.53 -5.57
C GLY A 132 2.92 4.81 -6.71
N MET A 133 2.50 3.59 -6.43
CA MET A 133 1.70 2.75 -7.30
C MET A 133 0.71 1.90 -6.51
N THR A 134 -0.28 1.39 -7.23
CA THR A 134 -1.20 0.36 -6.77
C THR A 134 -1.73 -0.40 -7.98
N PHE A 135 -2.45 -1.50 -7.73
CA PHE A 135 -3.09 -2.28 -8.77
C PHE A 135 -4.59 -2.04 -8.72
N ARG A 136 -5.16 -1.76 -9.88
CA ARG A 136 -6.61 -1.85 -10.05
C ARG A 136 -6.94 -3.29 -10.40
N ASN A 137 -7.61 -3.97 -9.47
CA ASN A 137 -8.18 -5.29 -9.73
C ASN A 137 -9.54 -5.08 -10.39
N THR A 138 -9.69 -5.43 -11.67
CA THR A 138 -10.98 -5.40 -12.33
C THR A 138 -11.67 -6.74 -12.06
N THR A 139 -12.66 -6.69 -11.17
CA THR A 139 -13.38 -7.85 -10.65
C THR A 139 -14.23 -8.61 -11.69
N GLN A 140 -14.23 -8.19 -12.96
CA GLN A 140 -15.22 -8.63 -13.93
C GLN A 140 -14.77 -9.70 -14.92
N SER A 141 -13.48 -10.03 -15.03
CA SER A 141 -13.08 -11.14 -15.92
C SER A 141 -11.69 -11.68 -15.62
N LYS A 142 -11.56 -13.02 -15.63
CA LYS A 142 -10.28 -13.75 -15.58
C LYS A 142 -9.31 -13.34 -16.70
N TYR A 143 -9.79 -12.61 -17.71
CA TYR A 143 -9.05 -12.23 -18.91
C TYR A 143 -8.63 -10.75 -18.95
N GLU A 144 -9.01 -9.93 -17.97
CA GLU A 144 -8.59 -8.53 -17.98
C GLU A 144 -7.14 -8.38 -17.49
N PRO A 145 -6.29 -7.64 -18.25
CA PRO A 145 -4.92 -7.40 -17.84
C PRO A 145 -4.90 -6.48 -16.63
N ILE A 146 -4.08 -6.84 -15.65
CA ILE A 146 -3.96 -6.08 -14.42
C ILE A 146 -3.43 -4.68 -14.72
N GLN A 147 -4.13 -3.64 -14.27
CA GLN A 147 -3.75 -2.26 -14.53
C GLN A 147 -2.91 -1.73 -13.36
N ILE A 148 -1.75 -1.18 -13.68
CA ILE A 148 -0.93 -0.47 -12.69
C ILE A 148 -1.36 1.00 -12.69
N LEU A 149 -1.83 1.48 -11.55
CA LEU A 149 -2.05 2.89 -11.32
C LEU A 149 -0.81 3.45 -10.61
N TYR A 150 -0.24 4.53 -11.12
CA TYR A 150 0.92 5.15 -10.49
C TYR A 150 0.77 6.68 -10.45
N SER A 151 1.47 7.32 -9.52
CA SER A 151 1.55 8.77 -9.42
C SER A 151 2.97 9.26 -9.69
N ASP A 152 3.06 10.42 -10.33
CA ASP A 152 4.26 11.25 -10.38
C ASP A 152 3.94 12.65 -9.83
N LYS A 153 4.82 13.62 -10.10
CA LYS A 153 4.65 15.02 -9.67
C LYS A 153 3.44 15.76 -10.25
N ASN A 154 2.87 15.27 -11.35
CA ASN A 154 1.84 15.97 -12.11
C ASN A 154 0.45 15.35 -11.92
N ALA A 155 0.35 14.02 -11.94
CA ALA A 155 -0.94 13.34 -11.94
C ALA A 155 -0.85 11.86 -11.53
N ILE A 156 -2.00 11.19 -11.59
CA ILE A 156 -2.13 9.74 -11.54
C ILE A 156 -2.35 9.23 -12.97
N TYR A 157 -1.62 8.19 -13.34
CA TYR A 157 -1.64 7.57 -14.65
C TYR A 157 -1.98 6.08 -14.54
N LYS A 158 -2.42 5.53 -15.67
CA LYS A 158 -2.67 4.11 -15.85
C LYS A 158 -1.63 3.52 -16.81
N LEU A 159 -1.03 2.41 -16.41
CA LEU A 159 -0.23 1.54 -17.29
C LEU A 159 -1.02 0.29 -17.61
N THR A 160 -0.95 -0.11 -18.87
CA THR A 160 -1.45 -1.40 -19.33
C THR A 160 -0.24 -2.29 -19.63
N PRO A 161 -0.15 -3.48 -19.01
CA PRO A 161 0.88 -4.45 -19.35
C PRO A 161 0.81 -4.81 -20.83
N SER A 162 1.98 -4.97 -21.44
CA SER A 162 2.07 -5.48 -22.80
C SER A 162 1.72 -6.97 -22.82
N LYS A 163 1.08 -7.42 -23.90
CA LYS A 163 0.87 -8.85 -24.16
C LYS A 163 2.14 -9.55 -24.66
N ASN A 164 3.07 -8.78 -25.24
CA ASN A 164 4.22 -9.29 -25.99
C ASN A 164 5.57 -8.91 -25.36
N SER A 165 5.57 -8.18 -24.24
CA SER A 165 6.79 -7.74 -23.57
C SER A 165 6.60 -7.60 -22.06
N ASP A 166 7.70 -7.72 -21.32
CA ASP A 166 7.74 -7.45 -19.88
C ASP A 166 7.56 -5.95 -19.53
N VAL A 167 7.61 -5.08 -20.53
CA VAL A 167 7.46 -3.63 -20.39
C VAL A 167 6.00 -3.23 -20.62
N CYS A 168 5.45 -2.43 -19.70
CA CYS A 168 4.15 -1.80 -19.76
C CYS A 168 4.17 -0.53 -20.63
N PHE A 169 3.07 -0.26 -21.31
CA PHE A 169 2.92 0.96 -22.10
C PHE A 169 2.08 2.01 -21.36
N LYS A 170 2.47 3.27 -21.51
CA LYS A 170 1.68 4.40 -21.03
C LYS A 170 0.50 4.63 -21.99
N ASP A 171 -0.71 4.50 -21.48
CA ASP A 171 -1.91 4.86 -22.22
C ASP A 171 -1.95 6.39 -22.37
N ARG A 172 -1.68 6.90 -23.58
CA ARG A 172 -1.62 8.35 -23.85
C ARG A 172 -2.95 9.07 -23.58
N LYS A 173 -4.08 8.35 -23.47
CA LYS A 173 -5.42 8.95 -23.33
C LYS A 173 -5.95 9.06 -21.90
N THR A 174 -5.26 8.52 -20.89
CA THR A 174 -5.82 8.41 -19.52
C THR A 174 -4.91 8.95 -18.42
N ALA A 175 -4.49 10.21 -18.55
CA ALA A 175 -4.10 10.98 -17.36
C ALA A 175 -5.39 11.30 -16.58
N LEU A 176 -5.58 10.67 -15.43
CA LEU A 176 -6.66 11.06 -14.52
C LEU A 176 -6.23 12.38 -13.87
N ARG A 177 -6.62 13.50 -14.48
CA ARG A 177 -6.39 14.82 -13.88
C ARG A 177 -7.26 14.92 -12.64
N TYR A 178 -6.62 15.11 -11.49
CA TYR A 178 -7.30 15.51 -10.29
C TYR A 178 -7.93 16.88 -10.54
N ILE A 179 -9.27 16.94 -10.56
CA ILE A 179 -9.99 18.21 -10.54
C ILE A 179 -10.18 18.54 -9.05
N PRO A 180 -9.50 19.56 -8.51
CA PRO A 180 -9.70 19.96 -7.13
C PRO A 180 -11.18 20.28 -6.93
N ARG A 181 -11.80 19.74 -5.87
CA ARG A 181 -13.14 20.18 -5.46
C ARG A 181 -13.09 21.70 -5.32
N GLN A 182 -13.79 22.42 -6.19
CA GLN A 182 -14.02 23.85 -5.96
C GLN A 182 -14.70 23.96 -4.60
N LYS A 183 -14.15 24.79 -3.71
CA LYS A 183 -14.78 25.10 -2.43
C LYS A 183 -16.20 25.57 -2.74
N THR A 184 -17.18 24.75 -2.40
CA THR A 184 -18.58 25.18 -2.36
C THR A 184 -18.60 26.41 -1.46
N LYS A 185 -18.97 27.56 -2.01
CA LYS A 185 -19.23 28.76 -1.21
C LYS A 185 -20.23 28.34 -0.14
N GLU A 186 -19.84 28.47 1.14
CA GLU A 186 -20.78 28.39 2.25
C GLU A 186 -21.90 29.38 1.96
N ILE A 187 -23.09 28.85 1.66
CA ILE A 187 -24.31 29.63 1.71
C ILE A 187 -24.51 29.92 3.19
N LYS A 188 -24.12 31.12 3.62
CA LYS A 188 -24.54 31.66 4.91
C LYS A 188 -26.08 31.65 4.89
N ARG A 189 -26.68 30.68 5.59
CA ARG A 189 -28.11 30.71 5.89
C ARG A 189 -28.34 31.89 6.81
N ASP A 190 -29.01 32.90 6.30
CA ASP A 190 -29.52 33.99 7.12
C ASP A 190 -30.43 33.41 8.19
N LYS A 191 -30.02 33.62 9.45
CA LYS A 191 -30.82 33.33 10.63
C LYS A 191 -31.88 34.42 10.77
N ASN A 192 -32.92 34.36 9.95
CA ASN A 192 -34.14 35.14 10.15
C ASN A 192 -35.35 34.31 9.74
N VAL A 193 -35.74 33.35 10.60
CA VAL A 193 -37.12 32.86 10.64
C VAL A 193 -37.60 32.95 12.07
N THR A 194 -38.51 33.89 12.24
CA THR A 194 -39.17 34.33 13.45
C THR A 194 -39.98 33.21 14.10
N ARG A 195 -40.02 33.28 15.44
CA ARG A 195 -41.02 32.67 16.32
C ARG A 195 -42.42 32.71 15.68
N ASN A 196 -43.12 31.56 15.70
CA ASN A 196 -44.46 31.41 16.28
C ASN A 196 -45.03 30.04 15.94
N SER A 197 -45.34 29.27 16.99
CA SER A 197 -46.53 28.43 17.18
C SER A 197 -46.17 27.14 17.92
N THR A 198 -46.18 27.28 19.24
CA THR A 198 -46.54 26.23 20.19
C THR A 198 -47.89 25.59 19.84
N GLU A 199 -48.02 24.33 20.26
CA GLU A 199 -49.22 23.49 20.32
C GLU A 199 -49.80 22.91 19.02
N LEU A 200 -49.55 21.62 18.78
CA LEU A 200 -50.63 20.63 18.82
C LEU A 200 -50.11 19.20 19.03
N ALA A 201 -50.41 18.70 20.22
CA ALA A 201 -50.87 17.35 20.55
C ALA A 201 -50.24 16.09 19.88
N LYS A 202 -49.64 15.30 20.77
CA LYS A 202 -50.01 13.91 21.13
C LYS A 202 -50.05 12.82 20.04
N SER A 203 -49.49 11.69 20.45
CA SER A 203 -49.81 10.32 20.03
C SER A 203 -49.08 9.79 18.81
N LYS A 204 -48.04 8.99 19.06
CA LYS A 204 -48.06 7.55 18.73
C LYS A 204 -46.86 6.83 19.35
N ARG A 205 -47.17 5.94 20.30
CA ARG A 205 -46.30 4.84 20.73
C ARG A 205 -45.97 3.99 19.50
N ILE A 206 -44.69 3.74 19.23
CA ILE A 206 -44.25 2.69 18.32
C ILE A 206 -43.49 1.65 19.15
N GLN A 207 -44.00 0.43 19.07
CA GLN A 207 -43.53 -0.78 19.73
C GLN A 207 -42.09 -1.12 19.32
N LYS A 208 -41.29 -1.56 20.31
CA LYS A 208 -40.02 -2.25 20.08
C LYS A 208 -40.28 -3.63 19.44
N PRO A 209 -39.56 -4.03 18.38
CA PRO A 209 -39.58 -5.42 17.94
C PRO A 209 -38.79 -6.32 18.89
N ARG A 210 -39.38 -7.49 19.17
CA ARG A 210 -38.81 -8.61 19.94
C ARG A 210 -37.63 -9.22 19.19
N ALA A 211 -36.56 -9.53 19.93
CA ALA A 211 -35.47 -10.37 19.46
C ALA A 211 -35.97 -11.83 19.32
N HIS A 212 -35.80 -12.42 18.14
CA HIS A 212 -35.93 -13.86 17.94
C HIS A 212 -34.55 -14.52 17.97
N ARG A 213 -34.48 -15.57 18.80
CA ARG A 213 -33.34 -16.44 19.06
C ARG A 213 -33.36 -17.53 17.99
N MET A 214 -32.39 -17.54 17.07
CA MET A 214 -32.16 -18.68 16.18
C MET A 214 -31.26 -19.69 16.89
N MET A 215 -31.79 -20.90 17.10
CA MET A 215 -30.99 -22.09 17.39
C MET A 215 -30.61 -22.76 16.06
N PHE A 216 -29.33 -23.01 15.85
CA PHE A 216 -28.86 -23.99 14.87
C PHE A 216 -28.48 -25.27 15.62
N ALA A 217 -29.17 -26.36 15.28
CA ALA A 217 -28.73 -27.70 15.57
C ALA A 217 -27.75 -28.13 14.46
N ILE A 218 -26.62 -28.69 14.87
CA ILE A 218 -25.67 -29.37 13.98
C ILE A 218 -25.88 -30.86 14.21
N GLY A 219 -26.19 -31.58 13.13
CA GLY A 219 -25.98 -33.03 13.02
C GLY A 219 -24.66 -33.29 12.32
#